data_AF-A0A7C4ZNG5-F1
#
_entry.id   AF-A0A7C4ZNG5-F1
#
_cell.length_a   1.000
_cell.length_b   1.000
_cell.length_c   1.000
_cell.angle_alpha   90.00
_cell.angle_beta   90.00
_cell.angle_gamma   90.00
#
_symmetry.space_group_name_H-M   'P 1'
#
loop_
_entity.id
_entity.type
_entity.pdbx_description
1 polymer ?
#
loop_
_entity_poly.entity_id
_entity_poly.type
_entity_poly.pdbx_seq_one_letter_code
_entity_poly.pdbx_strand_id
1 'polypeptide(L)'
;EEELKAYESLEGTSLNSILKPGQLSILLLHKISDELRFVLIVSLIRKIMQARIETSEMEKNLKILPNLSDEERRAIEEKINQGIPPTWIVADEAQNFLPSERKTTATDILIRLVREGRNFGLSFMLTTQQPSAIDQRILAQVDTLIVHKLTVQGDIEYIRRNLKSALPEEVKYGNSILSFDDLLRTLDVGQAIVSNTEADRTFILDVRPRVSVHGGFGV
;
A
#
# COMPACT_ATOMS: atom_id res chain seq x y z
N GLU A 1 -27.95 -21.76 9.98
CA GLU A 1 -27.01 -22.34 10.96
C GLU A 1 -25.60 -22.57 10.41
N GLU A 2 -25.38 -22.77 9.10
CA GLU A 2 -24.03 -22.95 8.53
C GLU A 2 -23.19 -21.66 8.35
N GLU A 3 -23.80 -20.47 8.33
CA GLU A 3 -23.08 -19.20 8.10
C GLU A 3 -22.32 -18.64 9.32
N LEU A 4 -22.53 -19.18 10.52
CA LEU A 4 -21.93 -18.67 11.76
C LEU A 4 -20.61 -19.37 12.16
N LYS A 5 -20.25 -20.48 11.51
CA LYS A 5 -19.04 -21.26 11.87
C LYS A 5 -17.70 -20.60 11.50
N ALA A 6 -17.70 -19.53 10.69
CA ALA A 6 -16.46 -18.88 10.25
C ALA A 6 -15.70 -18.16 11.39
N TYR A 7 -16.36 -17.89 12.52
CA TYR A 7 -15.78 -17.15 13.65
C TYR A 7 -15.40 -18.05 14.85
N GLU A 8 -15.48 -19.37 14.71
CA GLU A 8 -15.28 -20.35 15.81
C GLU A 8 -13.88 -20.98 15.86
N SER A 9 -12.86 -20.40 15.23
CA SER A 9 -11.49 -20.90 15.38
C SER A 9 -10.88 -20.40 16.70
N LEU A 10 -10.74 -21.29 17.69
CA LEU A 10 -10.01 -21.02 18.94
C LEU A 10 -8.50 -20.83 18.71
N GLU A 11 -7.98 -21.30 17.58
CA GLU A 11 -6.59 -21.09 17.17
C GLU A 11 -6.51 -19.91 16.19
N GLY A 12 -5.66 -18.94 16.52
CA GLY A 12 -5.39 -17.81 15.63
C GLY A 12 -4.57 -18.23 14.41
N THR A 13 -4.79 -17.58 13.27
CA THR A 13 -3.95 -17.76 12.09
C THR A 13 -2.58 -17.08 12.29
N SER A 14 -1.49 -17.85 12.14
CA SER A 14 -0.13 -17.32 12.23
C SER A 14 0.16 -16.33 11.10
N LEU A 15 0.94 -15.28 11.36
CA LEU A 15 1.38 -14.37 10.31
C LEU A 15 2.21 -15.10 9.24
N ASN A 16 3.00 -16.10 9.61
CA ASN A 16 3.83 -16.88 8.67
C ASN A 16 3.00 -17.75 7.71
N SER A 17 1.73 -18.04 8.03
CA SER A 17 0.85 -18.72 7.07
C SER A 17 0.27 -17.75 6.04
N ILE A 18 0.18 -16.46 6.37
CA ILE A 18 -0.34 -15.38 5.52
C ILE A 18 0.81 -14.72 4.73
N LEU A 19 1.98 -14.52 5.32
CA LEU A 19 3.09 -13.78 4.72
C LEU A 19 4.22 -14.73 4.32
N LYS A 20 4.12 -15.28 3.11
CA LYS A 20 5.13 -16.18 2.53
C LYS A 20 5.88 -15.51 1.39
N PRO A 21 7.21 -15.73 1.25
CA PRO A 21 7.98 -15.23 0.13
C PRO A 21 7.38 -15.64 -1.22
N GLY A 22 7.28 -14.69 -2.16
CA GLY A 22 6.79 -14.95 -3.52
C GLY A 22 5.29 -15.23 -3.63
N GLN A 23 4.52 -15.05 -2.54
CA GLN A 23 3.07 -15.25 -2.55
C GLN A 23 2.32 -13.93 -2.32
N LEU A 24 1.17 -13.81 -2.96
CA LEU A 24 0.21 -12.74 -2.71
C LEU A 24 -0.95 -13.29 -1.88
N SER A 25 -1.06 -12.83 -0.64
CA SER A 25 -2.20 -13.17 0.22
C SER A 25 -3.28 -12.12 0.10
N ILE A 26 -4.50 -12.57 -0.22
CA ILE A 26 -5.66 -11.71 -0.45
C ILE A 26 -6.65 -11.89 0.70
N LEU A 27 -6.92 -10.82 1.44
CA LEU A 27 -7.89 -10.80 2.53
C LEU A 27 -9.19 -10.17 2.05
N LEU A 28 -10.23 -11.00 1.88
CA LEU A 28 -11.55 -10.54 1.45
C LEU A 28 -12.38 -10.09 2.67
N LEU A 29 -12.51 -8.77 2.86
CA LEU A 29 -13.19 -8.18 4.02
C LEU A 29 -14.60 -7.63 3.70
N HIS A 30 -15.17 -8.00 2.56
CA HIS A 30 -16.45 -7.46 2.06
C HIS A 30 -17.67 -7.86 2.91
N LYS A 31 -17.61 -9.00 3.63
CA LYS A 31 -18.71 -9.48 4.49
C LYS A 31 -18.65 -8.95 5.93
N ILE A 32 -17.66 -8.11 6.24
CA ILE A 32 -17.41 -7.61 7.59
C ILE A 32 -17.87 -6.16 7.66
N SER A 33 -18.49 -5.76 8.79
CA SER A 33 -18.87 -4.36 9.03
C SER A 33 -17.64 -3.44 8.99
N ASP A 34 -17.84 -2.17 8.63
CA ASP A 34 -16.72 -1.24 8.46
C ASP A 34 -15.93 -1.03 9.77
N GLU A 35 -16.61 -1.04 10.91
CA GLU A 35 -16.00 -0.94 12.25
C GLU A 35 -15.08 -2.13 12.54
N LEU A 36 -15.56 -3.35 12.30
CA LEU A 36 -14.75 -4.56 12.50
C LEU A 36 -13.62 -4.66 11.48
N ARG A 37 -13.89 -4.29 10.22
CA ARG A 37 -12.89 -4.22 9.15
C ARG A 37 -11.74 -3.30 9.55
N PHE A 38 -12.05 -2.12 10.07
CA PHE A 38 -11.05 -1.17 10.55
C PHE A 38 -10.21 -1.75 11.69
N VAL A 39 -10.85 -2.33 12.72
CA VAL A 39 -10.14 -2.96 13.84
C VAL A 39 -9.22 -4.08 13.37
N LEU A 40 -9.68 -4.91 12.43
CA LEU A 40 -8.90 -6.02 11.86
C LEU A 40 -7.68 -5.51 11.08
N ILE A 41 -7.87 -4.53 10.19
CA ILE A 41 -6.78 -3.93 9.40
C ILE A 41 -5.72 -3.32 10.33
N VAL A 42 -6.13 -2.48 11.26
CA VAL A 42 -5.22 -1.83 12.21
C VAL A 42 -4.46 -2.88 13.03
N SER A 43 -5.17 -3.88 13.58
CA SER A 43 -4.56 -4.93 14.39
C SER A 43 -3.57 -5.78 13.58
N LEU A 44 -3.92 -6.11 12.34
CA LEU A 44 -3.06 -6.88 11.44
C LEU A 44 -1.80 -6.11 11.07
N ILE A 45 -1.92 -4.85 10.62
CA ILE A 45 -0.76 -4.03 10.23
C ILE A 45 0.16 -3.83 11.45
N ARG A 46 -0.39 -3.60 12.66
CA ARG A 46 0.42 -3.51 13.88
C ARG A 46 1.20 -4.80 14.16
N LYS A 47 0.55 -5.97 14.05
CA LYS A 47 1.22 -7.27 14.25
C LYS A 47 2.31 -7.52 13.21
N ILE A 48 2.05 -7.21 11.93
CA ILE A 48 3.02 -7.33 10.85
C ILE A 48 4.23 -6.44 11.11
N MET A 49 4.00 -5.18 11.50
CA MET A 49 5.07 -4.24 11.79
C MET A 49 5.92 -4.68 12.98
N GLN A 50 5.31 -5.13 14.07
CA GLN A 50 6.06 -5.64 15.22
C GLN A 50 6.97 -6.81 14.81
N ALA A 51 6.41 -7.82 14.13
CA ALA A 51 7.18 -8.97 13.69
C ALA A 51 8.29 -8.60 12.69
N ARG A 52 8.08 -7.59 11.84
CA ARG A 52 9.14 -7.09 10.96
C ARG A 52 10.21 -6.30 11.69
N ILE A 53 9.88 -5.50 12.69
CA ILE A 53 10.87 -4.80 13.51
C ILE A 53 11.82 -5.84 14.13
N GLU A 54 11.28 -6.85 14.81
CA GLU A 54 12.05 -7.93 15.44
C GLU A 54 12.95 -8.65 14.42
N THR A 55 12.40 -9.03 13.27
CA THR A 55 13.17 -9.71 12.21
C THR A 55 14.25 -8.79 11.63
N SER A 56 13.97 -7.49 11.47
CA SER A 56 14.90 -6.51 10.87
C SER A 56 16.06 -6.20 11.80
N GLU A 57 15.81 -6.15 13.11
CA GLU A 57 16.85 -5.98 14.12
C GLU A 57 17.79 -7.19 14.13
N MET A 58 17.27 -8.41 14.04
CA MET A 58 18.10 -9.62 13.90
C MET A 58 18.97 -9.57 12.63
N GLU A 59 18.40 -9.20 11.48
CA GLU A 59 19.12 -9.02 10.21
C GLU A 59 20.25 -7.98 10.32
N LYS A 60 20.00 -6.85 11.01
CA LYS A 60 20.98 -5.78 11.22
C LYS A 60 22.09 -6.23 12.17
N ASN A 61 21.73 -6.85 13.30
CA ASN A 61 22.68 -7.34 14.29
C ASN A 61 23.63 -8.38 13.69
N LEU A 62 23.11 -9.30 12.87
CA LEU A 62 23.93 -10.30 12.17
C LEU A 62 24.99 -9.68 11.25
N LYS A 63 24.72 -8.51 10.65
CA LYS A 63 25.67 -7.82 9.76
C LYS A 63 26.74 -7.02 10.50
N ILE A 64 26.47 -6.61 11.74
CA ILE A 64 27.35 -5.73 12.51
C ILE A 64 28.26 -6.52 13.45
N LEU A 65 27.84 -7.70 13.90
CA LEU A 65 28.62 -8.54 14.82
C LEU A 65 29.78 -9.25 14.07
N PRO A 66 31.05 -8.88 14.32
CA PRO A 66 32.18 -9.35 13.50
C PRO A 66 32.70 -10.75 13.91
N ASN A 67 32.36 -11.22 15.12
CA ASN A 67 32.98 -12.40 15.74
C ASN A 67 31.94 -13.40 16.28
N LEU A 68 30.94 -13.76 15.47
CA LEU A 68 30.02 -14.85 15.80
C LEU A 68 30.63 -16.19 15.43
N SER A 69 30.45 -17.20 16.29
CA SER A 69 30.74 -18.58 15.89
C SER A 69 29.77 -19.05 14.79
N ASP A 70 30.17 -20.06 14.02
CA ASP A 70 29.32 -20.62 12.95
C ASP A 70 27.98 -21.15 13.50
N GLU A 71 27.96 -21.66 14.73
CA GLU A 71 26.76 -22.18 15.37
C GLU A 71 25.80 -21.06 15.78
N GLU A 72 26.31 -20.00 16.40
CA GLU A 72 25.51 -18.80 16.73
C GLU A 72 24.97 -18.13 15.46
N ARG A 73 25.79 -18.06 14.42
CA ARG A 73 25.40 -17.51 13.12
C ARG A 73 24.23 -18.28 12.53
N ARG A 74 24.31 -19.62 12.47
CA ARG A 74 23.25 -20.48 11.95
C ARG A 74 21.96 -20.35 12.77
N ALA A 75 22.06 -20.30 14.09
CA ALA A 75 20.90 -20.14 14.96
C ALA A 75 20.16 -18.80 14.74
N ILE A 76 20.91 -17.71 14.49
CA ILE A 76 20.31 -16.41 14.15
C ILE A 76 19.68 -16.45 12.76
N GLU A 77 20.38 -17.02 11.78
CA GLU A 77 19.86 -17.16 10.40
C GLU A 77 18.57 -17.99 10.37
N GLU A 78 18.48 -19.06 11.16
CA GLU A 78 17.26 -19.86 11.28
C GLU A 78 16.10 -19.04 11.88
N LYS A 79 16.35 -18.24 12.93
CA LYS A 79 15.32 -17.34 13.48
C LYS A 79 14.87 -16.28 12.49
N ILE A 80 15.78 -15.72 11.70
CA ILE A 80 15.44 -14.77 10.63
C ILE A 80 14.58 -15.45 9.57
N ASN A 81 14.92 -16.67 9.16
CA ASN A 81 14.15 -17.44 8.18
C ASN A 81 12.76 -17.85 8.69
N GLN A 82 12.57 -17.97 10.00
CA GLN A 82 11.28 -18.18 10.64
C GLN A 82 10.51 -16.87 10.89
N GLY A 83 11.17 -15.72 10.74
CA GLY A 83 10.60 -14.39 10.88
C GLY A 83 9.78 -13.95 9.68
N ILE A 84 9.21 -12.75 9.77
CA ILE A 84 8.41 -12.19 8.67
C ILE A 84 9.36 -11.59 7.62
N PRO A 85 9.22 -11.93 6.33
CA PRO A 85 10.05 -11.36 5.26
C PRO A 85 9.63 -9.92 4.94
N PRO A 86 10.48 -9.14 4.25
CA PRO A 86 10.07 -7.87 3.64
C PRO A 86 8.74 -8.04 2.88
N THR A 87 7.78 -7.16 3.15
CA THR A 87 6.38 -7.38 2.78
C THR A 87 5.78 -6.11 2.18
N TRP A 88 4.99 -6.29 1.13
CA TRP A 88 4.10 -5.26 0.60
C TRP A 88 2.72 -5.39 1.22
N ILE A 89 2.23 -4.27 1.76
CA ILE A 89 0.86 -4.14 2.26
C ILE A 89 0.10 -3.31 1.22
N VAL A 90 -0.82 -3.96 0.52
CA VAL A 90 -1.70 -3.32 -0.47
C VAL A 90 -3.07 -3.17 0.15
N ALA A 91 -3.59 -1.94 0.19
CA ALA A 91 -4.87 -1.67 0.82
C ALA A 91 -5.78 -0.86 -0.10
N ASP A 92 -6.94 -1.44 -0.38
CA ASP A 92 -7.94 -0.88 -1.28
C ASP A 92 -8.97 -0.02 -0.53
N GLU A 93 -9.51 0.97 -1.22
CA GLU A 93 -10.38 2.00 -0.66
C GLU A 93 -9.79 2.65 0.61
N ALA A 94 -8.56 3.15 0.48
CA ALA A 94 -7.76 3.68 1.57
C ALA A 94 -8.44 4.77 2.40
N GLN A 95 -9.38 5.52 1.81
CA GLN A 95 -10.18 6.53 2.49
C GLN A 95 -11.02 5.96 3.64
N ASN A 96 -11.35 4.66 3.61
CA ASN A 96 -12.13 4.01 4.67
C ASN A 96 -11.35 3.84 5.98
N PHE A 97 -10.01 3.84 5.94
CA PHE A 97 -9.17 3.64 7.13
C PHE A 97 -8.05 4.69 7.29
N LEU A 98 -7.83 5.54 6.29
CA LEU A 98 -6.93 6.71 6.33
C LEU A 98 -7.64 8.02 5.90
N PRO A 99 -8.78 8.38 6.53
CA PRO A 99 -9.54 9.56 6.16
C PRO A 99 -8.81 10.87 6.53
N SER A 100 -8.94 11.89 5.69
CA SER A 100 -8.38 13.23 5.92
C SER A 100 -9.01 13.96 7.12
N GLU A 101 -10.30 13.75 7.37
CA GLU A 101 -11.06 14.49 8.39
C GLU A 101 -11.16 13.77 9.76
N ARG A 102 -11.17 12.43 9.78
CA ARG A 102 -11.31 11.67 11.03
C ARG A 102 -9.95 11.29 11.62
N LYS A 103 -9.49 12.10 12.56
CA LYS A 103 -8.31 11.80 13.38
C LYS A 103 -8.70 10.94 14.58
N THR A 104 -8.41 9.65 14.49
CA THR A 104 -8.43 8.74 15.65
C THR A 104 -7.01 8.33 16.00
N THR A 105 -6.77 7.87 17.23
CA THR A 105 -5.48 7.30 17.64
C THR A 105 -5.04 6.17 16.71
N ALA A 106 -5.99 5.37 16.20
CA ALA A 106 -5.70 4.31 15.25
C ALA A 106 -5.22 4.85 13.89
N THR A 107 -5.80 5.94 13.40
CA THR A 107 -5.36 6.62 12.16
C THR A 107 -3.93 7.14 12.30
N ASP A 108 -3.57 7.79 13.42
CA ASP A 108 -2.21 8.30 13.63
C ASP A 108 -1.19 7.16 13.76
N ILE A 109 -1.58 6.04 14.37
CA ILE A 109 -0.76 4.83 14.37
C ILE A 109 -0.52 4.39 12.93
N LEU A 110 -1.56 4.18 12.11
CA LEU A 110 -1.40 3.74 10.72
C LEU A 110 -0.51 4.68 9.90
N ILE A 111 -0.68 6.00 10.04
CA ILE A 111 0.18 6.99 9.37
C ILE A 111 1.64 6.81 9.80
N ARG A 112 1.89 6.60 11.09
CA ARG A 112 3.23 6.30 11.60
C ARG A 112 3.78 5.00 11.02
N LEU A 113 2.97 3.93 10.93
CA LEU A 113 3.39 2.65 10.36
C LEU A 113 3.77 2.80 8.88
N VAL A 114 3.00 3.58 8.10
CA VAL A 114 3.31 3.89 6.69
C VAL A 114 4.63 4.65 6.57
N ARG A 115 4.89 5.61 7.46
CA ARG A 115 6.12 6.42 7.47
C ARG A 115 7.37 5.64 7.85
N GLU A 116 7.28 4.84 8.91
CA GLU A 116 8.43 4.15 9.49
C GLU A 116 8.65 2.76 8.86
N GLY A 117 7.63 2.18 8.21
CA GLY A 117 7.66 0.80 7.73
C GLY A 117 8.82 0.50 6.77
N ARG A 118 9.22 1.47 5.94
CA ARG A 118 10.35 1.32 5.01
C ARG A 118 11.65 0.97 5.72
N ASN A 119 11.88 1.46 6.95
CA ASN A 119 13.08 1.17 7.75
C ASN A 119 13.19 -0.30 8.19
N PHE A 120 12.08 -1.04 8.09
CA PHE A 120 11.92 -2.43 8.50
C PHE A 120 11.51 -3.31 7.31
N GLY A 121 11.68 -2.85 6.07
CA GLY A 121 11.35 -3.63 4.87
C GLY A 121 9.85 -3.81 4.63
N LEU A 122 9.02 -2.90 5.14
CA LEU A 122 7.60 -2.83 4.78
C LEU A 122 7.39 -1.75 3.71
N SER A 123 6.68 -2.13 2.65
CA SER A 123 6.25 -1.24 1.59
C SER A 123 4.73 -1.17 1.56
N PHE A 124 4.19 -0.01 1.18
CA PHE A 124 2.75 0.21 1.15
C PHE A 124 2.30 0.63 -0.25
N MET A 125 1.16 0.10 -0.68
CA MET A 125 0.43 0.55 -1.85
C MET A 125 -1.02 0.82 -1.44
N LEU A 126 -1.50 2.02 -1.71
CA LEU A 126 -2.84 2.45 -1.34
C LEU A 126 -3.60 2.80 -2.60
N THR A 127 -4.84 2.30 -2.73
CA THR A 127 -5.75 2.65 -3.82
C THR A 127 -6.98 3.34 -3.27
N THR A 128 -7.51 4.31 -4.00
CA THR A 128 -8.68 5.09 -3.62
C THR A 128 -9.35 5.67 -4.88
N GLN A 129 -10.68 5.77 -4.85
CA GLN A 129 -11.45 6.51 -5.85
C GLN A 129 -11.56 8.00 -5.52
N GLN A 130 -11.23 8.39 -4.28
CA GLN A 130 -11.38 9.74 -3.73
C GLN A 130 -10.03 10.22 -3.17
N PRO A 131 -9.10 10.69 -4.03
CA PRO A 131 -7.78 11.07 -3.58
C PRO A 131 -7.84 12.22 -2.56
N SER A 132 -8.73 13.20 -2.71
CA SER A 132 -8.92 14.30 -1.74
C SER A 132 -9.38 13.84 -0.34
N ALA A 133 -9.91 12.63 -0.21
CA ALA A 133 -10.30 12.04 1.08
C ALA A 133 -9.13 11.40 1.84
N ILE A 134 -7.95 11.28 1.23
CA ILE A 134 -6.76 10.71 1.87
C ILE A 134 -5.98 11.78 2.62
N ASP A 135 -5.52 11.47 3.83
CA ASP A 135 -4.66 12.36 4.62
C ASP A 135 -3.39 12.77 3.84
N GLN A 136 -3.15 14.08 3.73
CA GLN A 136 -2.01 14.64 3.01
C GLN A 136 -0.66 14.16 3.55
N ARG A 137 -0.57 13.83 4.85
CA ARG A 137 0.64 13.27 5.47
C ARG A 137 1.00 11.90 4.89
N ILE A 138 0.02 11.15 4.38
CA ILE A 138 0.27 9.88 3.68
C ILE A 138 0.80 10.16 2.29
N LEU A 139 0.10 10.99 1.50
CA LEU A 139 0.54 11.31 0.14
C LEU A 139 1.93 11.93 0.11
N ALA A 140 2.29 12.75 1.09
CA ALA A 140 3.63 13.33 1.21
C ALA A 140 4.76 12.30 1.34
N GLN A 141 4.46 11.04 1.67
CA GLN A 141 5.42 9.95 1.90
C GLN A 141 5.43 8.93 0.75
N VAL A 142 4.54 9.11 -0.23
CA VAL A 142 4.45 8.23 -1.40
C VAL A 142 5.51 8.66 -2.42
N ASP A 143 6.34 7.70 -2.84
CA ASP A 143 7.38 7.91 -3.87
C ASP A 143 6.79 7.82 -5.30
N THR A 144 5.76 7.01 -5.50
CA THR A 144 5.13 6.77 -6.81
C THR A 144 3.63 6.99 -6.74
N LEU A 145 3.13 7.87 -7.60
CA LEU A 145 1.72 8.13 -7.78
C LEU A 145 1.28 7.63 -9.16
N ILE A 146 0.28 6.75 -9.18
CA ILE A 146 -0.36 6.25 -10.40
C ILE A 146 -1.78 6.79 -10.41
N VAL A 147 -2.11 7.66 -11.37
CA VAL A 147 -3.36 8.40 -11.43
C VAL A 147 -4.12 8.00 -12.68
N HIS A 148 -5.26 7.35 -12.48
CA HIS A 148 -6.23 7.07 -13.54
C HIS A 148 -7.09 8.31 -13.85
N LYS A 149 -8.06 8.15 -14.73
CA LYS A 149 -9.02 9.19 -15.06
C LYS A 149 -9.64 9.83 -13.81
N LEU A 150 -9.59 11.16 -13.73
CA LEU A 150 -10.25 11.94 -12.69
C LEU A 150 -11.15 13.00 -13.33
N THR A 151 -12.37 13.15 -12.80
CA THR A 151 -13.37 14.10 -13.31
C THR A 151 -13.78 15.15 -12.28
N VAL A 152 -13.46 14.96 -11.01
CA VAL A 152 -13.77 15.92 -9.95
C VAL A 152 -12.65 16.96 -9.87
N GLN A 153 -13.00 18.24 -9.96
CA GLN A 153 -12.01 19.32 -9.96
C GLN A 153 -11.16 19.34 -8.68
N GLY A 154 -11.78 19.12 -7.51
CA GLY A 154 -11.06 19.07 -6.23
C GLY A 154 -10.03 17.94 -6.17
N ASP A 155 -10.32 16.79 -6.77
CA ASP A 155 -9.41 15.65 -6.84
C ASP A 155 -8.24 15.93 -7.80
N ILE A 156 -8.52 16.52 -8.97
CA ILE A 156 -7.49 16.94 -9.92
C ILE A 156 -6.53 17.94 -9.27
N GLU A 157 -7.06 18.97 -8.61
CA GLU A 157 -6.24 19.95 -7.90
C GLU A 157 -5.43 19.33 -6.76
N TYR A 158 -6.03 18.36 -6.05
CA TYR A 158 -5.35 17.63 -5.01
C TYR A 158 -4.17 16.82 -5.56
N ILE A 159 -4.35 16.08 -6.66
CA ILE A 159 -3.28 15.37 -7.34
C ILE A 159 -2.23 16.33 -7.89
N ARG A 160 -2.64 17.41 -8.56
CA ARG A 160 -1.74 18.42 -9.15
C ARG A 160 -0.76 19.00 -8.13
N ARG A 161 -1.24 19.26 -6.90
CA ARG A 161 -0.41 19.75 -5.79
C ARG A 161 0.52 18.69 -5.19
N ASN A 162 0.26 17.41 -5.43
CA ASN A 162 0.97 16.27 -4.83
C ASN A 162 1.74 15.42 -5.84
N LEU A 163 1.93 15.90 -7.08
CA LEU A 163 2.82 15.27 -8.05
C LEU A 163 4.24 15.17 -7.49
N LYS A 164 4.94 14.10 -7.89
CA LYS A 164 6.29 13.74 -7.42
C LYS A 164 7.38 14.20 -8.38
N SER A 165 7.02 14.31 -9.65
CA SER A 165 7.81 14.81 -10.76
C SER A 165 7.28 16.18 -11.21
N ALA A 166 8.03 16.85 -12.10
CA ALA A 166 7.62 18.15 -12.62
C ALA A 166 6.21 18.09 -13.25
N LEU A 167 5.39 19.11 -12.95
CA LEU A 167 4.10 19.32 -13.60
C LEU A 167 4.35 19.76 -15.05
N PRO A 168 3.83 19.03 -16.05
CA PRO A 168 3.94 19.47 -17.44
C PRO A 168 3.05 20.70 -17.67
N GLU A 169 3.58 21.71 -18.36
CA GLU A 169 2.81 22.87 -18.82
C GLU A 169 1.82 22.47 -19.92
N GLU A 170 2.28 21.64 -20.86
CA GLU A 170 1.50 21.11 -21.97
C GLU A 170 1.77 19.61 -22.14
N VAL A 171 0.74 18.86 -22.51
CA VAL A 171 0.84 17.43 -22.82
C VAL A 171 0.32 17.18 -24.23
N LYS A 172 1.19 16.67 -25.09
CA LYS A 172 0.78 16.16 -26.40
C LYS A 172 0.12 14.79 -26.22
N TYR A 173 -1.17 14.70 -26.51
CA TYR A 173 -1.96 13.47 -26.43
C TYR A 173 -2.67 13.24 -27.76
N GLY A 174 -2.22 12.23 -28.51
CA GLY A 174 -2.64 12.03 -29.90
C GLY A 174 -2.33 13.24 -30.78
N ASN A 175 -3.37 13.83 -31.37
CA ASN A 175 -3.28 15.02 -32.22
C ASN A 175 -3.60 16.33 -31.47
N SER A 176 -3.79 16.27 -30.15
CA SER A 176 -4.17 17.40 -29.32
C SER A 176 -3.05 17.81 -28.37
N ILE A 177 -3.01 19.09 -28.03
CA ILE A 177 -2.22 19.62 -26.92
C ILE A 177 -3.21 19.92 -25.80
N LEU A 178 -3.01 19.29 -24.65
CA LEU A 178 -3.91 19.38 -23.50
C LEU A 178 -3.17 19.98 -22.30
N SER A 179 -3.93 20.66 -21.43
CA SER A 179 -3.47 20.94 -20.08
C SER A 179 -3.37 19.63 -19.27
N PHE A 180 -2.64 19.65 -18.16
CA PHE A 180 -2.58 18.49 -17.26
C PHE A 180 -3.97 18.09 -16.73
N ASP A 181 -4.80 19.08 -16.41
CA ASP A 181 -6.15 18.86 -15.88
C ASP A 181 -7.06 18.24 -16.95
N ASP A 182 -6.98 18.70 -18.20
CA ASP A 182 -7.74 18.13 -19.33
C ASP A 182 -7.25 16.72 -19.70
N LEU A 183 -5.94 16.47 -19.59
CA LEU A 183 -5.39 15.13 -19.77
C LEU A 183 -6.02 14.15 -18.78
N LEU A 184 -6.04 14.47 -17.47
CA LEU A 184 -6.64 13.60 -16.45
C LEU A 184 -8.12 13.28 -16.72
N ARG A 185 -8.85 14.20 -17.36
CA ARG A 185 -10.26 14.02 -17.73
C ARG A 185 -10.47 13.16 -18.97
N THR A 186 -9.46 13.07 -19.84
CA THR A 186 -9.54 12.41 -21.14
C THR A 186 -8.92 11.02 -21.17
N LEU A 187 -8.16 10.61 -20.14
CA LEU A 187 -7.62 9.25 -20.02
C LEU A 187 -8.72 8.18 -20.22
N ASP A 188 -8.38 7.16 -21.02
CA ASP A 188 -9.22 6.00 -21.25
C ASP A 188 -9.09 4.97 -20.13
N VAL A 189 -10.04 4.01 -20.09
CA VAL A 189 -9.94 2.88 -19.15
C VAL A 189 -8.68 2.07 -19.48
N GLY A 190 -7.86 1.85 -18.46
CA GLY A 190 -6.56 1.22 -18.61
C GLY A 190 -5.40 2.20 -18.79
N GLN A 191 -5.66 3.49 -19.00
CA GLN A 191 -4.60 4.50 -19.01
C GLN A 191 -4.39 5.12 -17.63
N ALA A 192 -3.13 5.49 -17.37
CA ALA A 192 -2.77 6.22 -16.16
C ALA A 192 -1.61 7.18 -16.43
N ILE A 193 -1.56 8.23 -15.63
CA ILE A 193 -0.38 9.05 -15.45
C ILE A 193 0.45 8.47 -14.32
N VAL A 194 1.77 8.41 -14.50
CA VAL A 194 2.72 8.09 -13.44
C VAL A 194 3.60 9.28 -13.13
N SER A 195 3.67 9.59 -11.83
CA SER A 195 4.56 10.59 -11.27
C SER A 195 5.38 9.94 -10.17
N ASN A 196 6.71 10.04 -10.25
CA ASN A 196 7.62 9.35 -9.33
C ASN A 196 8.76 10.29 -8.93
N THR A 197 9.25 10.17 -7.69
CA THR A 197 10.32 11.02 -7.13
C THR A 197 11.67 10.87 -7.83
N GLU A 198 11.94 9.71 -8.42
CA GLU A 198 13.17 9.38 -9.16
C GLU A 198 13.02 9.64 -10.67
N ALA A 199 11.85 10.10 -11.13
CA ALA A 199 11.59 10.38 -12.53
C ALA A 199 11.61 11.90 -12.78
N ASP A 200 12.39 12.34 -13.77
CA ASP A 200 12.49 13.76 -14.14
C ASP A 200 11.16 14.35 -14.64
N ARG A 201 10.28 13.49 -15.16
CA ARG A 201 8.99 13.90 -15.73
C ARG A 201 7.90 12.90 -15.45
N THR A 202 6.70 13.44 -15.43
CA THR A 202 5.45 12.68 -15.46
C THR A 202 5.26 12.05 -16.84
N PHE A 203 4.78 10.81 -16.91
CA PHE A 203 4.52 10.11 -18.18
C PHE A 203 3.20 9.34 -18.15
N ILE A 204 2.67 9.06 -19.33
CA ILE A 204 1.45 8.27 -19.52
C ILE A 204 1.85 6.81 -19.74
N LEU A 205 1.09 5.88 -19.17
CA LEU A 205 1.22 4.45 -19.44
C LEU A 205 -0.12 3.81 -19.75
N ASP A 206 -0.06 2.69 -20.46
CA ASP A 206 -1.16 1.76 -20.66
C ASP A 206 -1.00 0.56 -19.72
N VAL A 207 -2.01 0.31 -18.89
CA VAL A 207 -2.09 -0.83 -17.99
C VAL A 207 -2.62 -2.02 -18.75
N ARG A 208 -1.87 -3.13 -18.72
CA ARG A 208 -2.29 -4.39 -19.34
C ARG A 208 -3.65 -4.87 -18.76
N PRO A 209 -4.49 -5.53 -19.58
CA PRO A 209 -5.71 -6.16 -19.08
C PRO A 209 -5.45 -7.12 -17.91
N ARG A 210 -6.39 -7.14 -16.96
CA ARG A 210 -6.34 -8.01 -15.79
C ARG A 210 -6.37 -9.49 -16.21
N VAL A 211 -5.46 -10.29 -15.64
CA VAL A 211 -5.43 -11.75 -15.80
C VAL A 211 -5.89 -12.51 -14.54
N SER A 212 -6.07 -11.81 -13.42
CA SER A 212 -6.56 -12.38 -12.17
C SER A 212 -8.08 -12.37 -12.08
N VAL A 213 -8.62 -13.33 -11.32
CA VAL A 213 -10.06 -13.45 -11.04
C VAL A 213 -10.53 -12.53 -9.90
N HIS A 214 -9.61 -11.87 -9.21
CA HIS A 214 -9.91 -11.05 -8.04
C HIS A 214 -10.30 -9.63 -8.48
N GLY A 215 -11.57 -9.30 -8.29
CA GLY A 215 -12.16 -7.97 -8.51
C GLY A 215 -13.60 -8.11 -9.03
N GLY A 216 -14.32 -7.00 -9.12
CA GLY A 216 -15.66 -7.00 -9.71
C GLY A 216 -15.64 -7.61 -11.12
N PHE A 217 -16.69 -8.35 -11.46
CA PHE A 217 -17.00 -8.65 -12.85
C PHE A 217 -17.41 -7.33 -13.48
N GLY A 218 -16.53 -6.75 -14.30
CA GLY A 218 -16.92 -5.63 -15.14
C GLY A 218 -18.03 -6.13 -16.05
N VAL A 219 -19.22 -5.53 -15.93
CA VAL A 219 -20.28 -5.66 -16.92
C VAL A 219 -19.91 -4.79 -18.12
#